data_AF-A0A1Y4DPG9-F1
#
_entry.id   AF-A0A1Y4DPG9-F1
#
_cell.length_a   1.000
_cell.length_b   1.000
_cell.length_c   1.000
_cell.angle_alpha   90.00
_cell.angle_beta   90.00
_cell.angle_gamma   90.00
#
_symmetry.space_group_name_H-M   'P 1'
#
loop_
_entity.id
_entity.type
_entity.pdbx_description
1 polymer ?
#
loop_
_entity_poly.entity_id
_entity_poly.type
_entity_poly.pdbx_seq_one_letter_code
_entity_poly.pdbx_strand_id
1 'polypeptide(L)'
;MDEARRALRYVRDGALSPPEGGIGLLAMLPCKCGGFGWKDVRLNVALRVFERMDARGKSRYTTRYPDVVIVGKTAGGERRMVGIDFDPEVTHGGEAKRKSDVRRGNQISGVRRLVHFTFTEDERTSYPAWRSSMERIRRALGKRKARRDGKADDYDNERWEAWHLLLNHPPVL
;
A
#
# COMPACT_ATOMS: atom_id res chain seq x y z
N MET A 1 -12.52 11.47 -22.80
CA MET A 1 -12.44 10.06 -23.26
C MET A 1 -11.00 9.52 -23.21
N ASP A 2 -10.02 10.23 -23.77
CA ASP A 2 -8.65 9.70 -23.87
C ASP A 2 -7.93 9.54 -22.52
N GLU A 3 -8.26 10.35 -21.51
CA GLU A 3 -7.63 10.32 -20.18
C GLU A 3 -8.03 9.09 -19.38
N ALA A 4 -9.32 8.76 -19.36
CA ALA A 4 -9.82 7.54 -18.74
C ALA A 4 -9.21 6.30 -19.38
N ARG A 5 -9.15 6.24 -20.73
CA ARG A 5 -8.49 5.14 -21.45
C ARG A 5 -6.99 5.06 -21.12
N ARG A 6 -6.31 6.20 -20.94
CA ARG A 6 -4.91 6.23 -20.50
C ARG A 6 -4.73 5.75 -19.05
N ALA A 7 -5.72 5.91 -18.18
CA ALA A 7 -5.67 5.43 -16.79
C ALA A 7 -5.82 3.90 -16.70
N LEU A 8 -6.57 3.27 -17.60
CA LEU A 8 -6.79 1.81 -17.62
C LEU A 8 -5.49 0.99 -17.61
N ARG A 9 -4.40 1.49 -18.20
CA ARG A 9 -3.09 0.80 -18.20
C ARG A 9 -2.47 0.63 -16.80
N TYR A 10 -2.98 1.36 -15.82
CA TYR A 10 -2.55 1.31 -14.42
C TYR A 10 -3.52 0.54 -13.52
N VAL A 11 -4.65 0.09 -14.06
CA VAL A 11 -5.57 -0.81 -13.35
C VAL A 11 -4.91 -2.18 -13.22
N ARG A 12 -5.13 -2.83 -12.07
CA ARG A 12 -4.62 -4.15 -11.76
C ARG A 12 -5.77 -5.05 -11.33
N ASP A 13 -5.73 -6.29 -11.80
CA ASP A 13 -6.61 -7.35 -11.32
C ASP A 13 -6.27 -7.74 -9.87
N GLY A 14 -7.21 -8.42 -9.23
CA GLY A 14 -7.04 -8.96 -7.88
C GLY A 14 -7.46 -8.02 -6.75
N ALA A 15 -8.04 -6.86 -7.04
CA ALA A 15 -8.76 -6.08 -6.02
C ALA A 15 -9.96 -6.88 -5.49
N LEU A 16 -10.11 -6.97 -4.17
CA LEU A 16 -11.27 -7.60 -3.53
C LEU A 16 -12.30 -6.57 -3.04
N SER A 17 -11.95 -5.28 -3.09
CA SER A 17 -12.84 -4.18 -2.79
C SER A 17 -12.50 -2.91 -3.61
N PRO A 18 -13.45 -1.97 -3.78
CA PRO A 18 -13.18 -0.71 -4.48
C PRO A 18 -12.01 0.10 -3.89
N PRO A 19 -11.86 0.25 -2.56
CA PRO A 19 -10.71 0.93 -1.97
C PRO A 19 -9.36 0.31 -2.37
N GLU A 20 -9.25 -1.01 -2.40
CA GLU A 20 -8.01 -1.70 -2.80
C GLU A 20 -7.64 -1.40 -4.25
N GLY A 21 -8.63 -1.45 -5.15
CA GLY A 21 -8.45 -1.07 -6.55
C GLY A 21 -8.04 0.38 -6.71
N GLY A 22 -8.68 1.29 -5.96
CA GLY A 22 -8.34 2.72 -5.94
C GLY A 22 -6.89 2.97 -5.52
N ILE A 23 -6.38 2.24 -4.53
CA ILE A 23 -5.00 2.38 -4.05
C ILE A 23 -4.01 1.81 -5.03
N GLY A 24 -4.31 0.62 -5.56
CA GLY A 24 -3.51 0.03 -6.62
C GLY A 24 -3.33 1.03 -7.78
N LEU A 25 -4.43 1.68 -8.17
CA LEU A 25 -4.42 2.70 -9.21
C LEU A 25 -3.61 3.95 -8.80
N LEU A 26 -3.87 4.55 -7.63
CA LEU A 26 -3.14 5.73 -7.12
C LEU A 26 -1.63 5.49 -6.98
N ALA A 27 -1.26 4.32 -6.47
CA ALA A 27 0.12 3.88 -6.34
C ALA A 27 0.84 3.89 -7.69
N MET A 28 0.17 3.43 -8.74
CA MET A 28 0.74 3.25 -10.08
C MET A 28 0.65 4.49 -10.97
N LEU A 29 -0.38 5.32 -10.80
CA LEU A 29 -0.60 6.51 -11.61
C LEU A 29 0.63 7.43 -11.60
N PRO A 30 0.97 8.09 -12.72
CA PRO A 30 2.04 9.08 -12.75
C PRO A 30 1.76 10.22 -11.76
N CYS A 31 2.82 10.83 -11.22
CA CYS A 31 2.68 11.97 -10.31
C CYS A 31 1.86 13.12 -10.90
N LYS A 32 2.01 13.37 -12.22
CA LYS A 32 1.23 14.38 -12.95
C LYS A 32 -0.26 14.10 -13.10
N CYS A 33 -0.71 12.93 -12.64
CA CYS A 33 -2.11 12.52 -12.61
C CYS A 33 -2.55 12.23 -11.17
N GLY A 34 -1.87 12.80 -10.17
CA GLY A 34 -2.21 12.60 -8.76
C GLY A 34 -1.72 11.29 -8.14
N GLY A 35 -0.92 10.48 -8.87
CA GLY A 35 -0.40 9.21 -8.35
C GLY A 35 1.01 9.27 -7.76
N PHE A 36 1.58 8.08 -7.50
CA PHE A 36 2.92 7.91 -6.91
C PHE A 36 3.95 7.27 -7.86
N GLY A 37 3.52 6.81 -9.03
CA GLY A 37 4.38 6.30 -10.09
C GLY A 37 5.14 5.02 -9.74
N TRP A 38 4.65 4.22 -8.79
CA TRP A 38 5.23 2.92 -8.46
C TRP A 38 4.94 1.90 -9.55
N LYS A 39 5.98 1.18 -10.00
CA LYS A 39 5.90 0.36 -11.21
C LYS A 39 5.42 -1.08 -10.95
N ASP A 40 5.72 -1.61 -9.77
CA ASP A 40 5.40 -2.99 -9.39
C ASP A 40 4.50 -2.93 -8.16
N VAL A 41 3.20 -2.93 -8.42
CA VAL A 41 2.11 -2.92 -7.45
C VAL A 41 1.24 -4.13 -7.74
N ARG A 42 0.93 -4.89 -6.70
CA ARG A 42 0.19 -6.15 -6.79
C ARG A 42 -0.89 -6.16 -5.72
N LEU A 43 -2.07 -6.62 -6.07
CA LEU A 43 -3.21 -6.70 -5.16
C LEU A 43 -3.39 -8.14 -4.69
N ASN A 44 -3.69 -8.33 -3.41
CA ASN A 44 -4.04 -9.61 -2.78
C ASN A 44 -3.12 -10.79 -3.15
N VAL A 45 -1.82 -10.55 -3.22
CA VAL A 45 -0.84 -11.60 -3.57
C VAL A 45 -0.38 -12.39 -2.35
N ALA A 46 -0.26 -13.71 -2.53
CA ALA A 46 0.26 -14.61 -1.51
C ALA A 46 1.70 -14.28 -1.13
N LEU A 47 1.92 -13.95 0.15
CA LEU A 47 3.22 -13.85 0.79
C LEU A 47 3.44 -15.03 1.71
N ARG A 48 4.54 -15.77 1.49
CA ARG A 48 4.94 -16.87 2.36
C ARG A 48 5.72 -16.32 3.55
N VAL A 49 5.17 -16.49 4.74
CA VAL A 49 5.66 -15.91 5.99
C VAL A 49 6.21 -17.03 6.86
N PHE A 50 7.43 -16.86 7.38
CA PHE A 50 8.00 -17.80 8.35
C PHE A 50 7.19 -17.73 9.65
N GLU A 51 6.73 -18.86 10.15
CA GLU A 51 5.96 -18.94 11.38
C GLU A 51 6.83 -19.43 12.53
N ARG A 52 7.42 -20.62 12.37
CA ARG A 52 8.27 -21.26 13.38
C ARG A 52 9.12 -22.35 12.78
N MET A 53 10.16 -22.75 13.51
CA MET A 53 10.87 -24.00 13.27
C MET A 53 10.34 -25.06 14.24
N ASP A 54 10.07 -26.28 13.78
CA ASP A 54 9.70 -27.38 14.67
C ASP A 54 10.91 -28.00 15.37
N ALA A 55 10.66 -28.88 16.34
CA ALA A 55 11.71 -29.52 17.15
C ALA A 55 12.68 -30.39 16.32
N ARG A 56 12.36 -30.68 15.05
CA ARG A 56 13.22 -31.44 14.12
C ARG A 56 13.97 -30.53 13.15
N GLY A 57 13.94 -29.21 13.37
CA GLY A 57 14.63 -28.24 12.52
C GLY A 57 13.88 -27.90 11.23
N LYS A 58 12.63 -28.34 11.04
CA LYS A 58 11.86 -28.04 9.83
C LYS A 58 11.12 -26.72 9.97
N SER A 59 11.39 -25.79 9.05
CA SER A 59 10.68 -24.51 8.96
C SER A 59 9.23 -24.71 8.54
N ARG A 60 8.31 -24.11 9.29
CA ARG A 60 6.89 -23.96 8.95
C ARG A 60 6.62 -22.53 8.49
N TYR A 61 5.76 -22.44 7.48
CA TYR A 61 5.36 -21.19 6.89
C TYR A 61 3.84 -21.11 6.85
N THR A 62 3.33 -19.90 6.99
CA THR A 62 1.93 -19.56 6.72
C THR A 62 1.85 -18.64 5.50
N THR A 63 0.70 -18.59 4.85
CA THR A 63 0.46 -17.68 3.73
C THR A 63 -0.37 -16.50 4.21
N ARG A 64 0.07 -15.30 3.84
CA ARG A 64 -0.65 -14.04 4.08
C ARG A 64 -0.96 -13.36 2.76
N TYR A 65 -2.05 -12.60 2.72
CA TYR A 65 -2.50 -11.88 1.54
C TYR A 65 -2.71 -10.43 1.95
N PRO A 66 -1.66 -9.58 1.88
CA PRO A 66 -1.85 -8.16 2.05
C PRO A 66 -2.68 -7.63 0.89
N ASP A 67 -3.54 -6.66 1.18
CA ASP A 67 -4.42 -6.06 0.19
C ASP A 67 -3.63 -5.44 -0.95
N VAL A 68 -2.52 -4.76 -0.63
CA VAL A 68 -1.58 -4.19 -1.60
C VAL A 68 -0.14 -4.53 -1.25
N VAL A 69 0.63 -4.97 -2.24
CA VAL A 69 2.08 -5.14 -2.15
C VAL A 69 2.76 -4.27 -3.19
N ILE A 70 3.66 -3.39 -2.74
CA ILE A 70 4.47 -2.52 -3.59
C ILE A 70 5.92 -2.98 -3.54
N VAL A 71 6.54 -3.13 -4.70
CA VAL A 71 7.94 -3.52 -4.82
C VAL A 71 8.77 -2.37 -5.37
N GLY A 72 9.82 -2.03 -4.63
CA GLY A 72 10.79 -1.01 -4.98
C GLY A 72 12.20 -1.58 -5.12
N LYS A 73 13.08 -0.79 -5.73
CA LYS A 73 14.53 -0.99 -5.69
C LYS A 73 15.19 0.29 -5.19
N THR A 74 16.13 0.16 -4.26
CA THR A 74 16.97 1.28 -3.82
C THR A 74 17.92 1.71 -4.94
N ALA A 75 18.62 2.83 -4.76
CA ALA A 75 19.66 3.26 -5.71
C ALA A 75 20.78 2.21 -5.85
N GLY A 76 21.10 1.46 -4.78
CA GLY A 76 22.06 0.36 -4.79
C GLY A 76 21.49 -0.96 -5.32
N GLY A 77 20.31 -0.97 -5.96
CA GLY A 77 19.70 -2.16 -6.55
C GLY A 77 19.02 -3.12 -5.57
N GLU A 78 19.03 -2.82 -4.27
CA GLU A 78 18.40 -3.67 -3.26
C GLU A 78 16.87 -3.63 -3.40
N ARG A 79 16.26 -4.81 -3.56
CA ARG A 79 14.80 -4.97 -3.60
C ARG A 79 14.20 -4.71 -2.21
N ARG A 80 13.21 -3.82 -2.14
CA ARG A 80 12.41 -3.52 -0.95
C ARG A 80 10.94 -3.80 -1.24
N MET A 81 10.18 -4.22 -0.26
CA MET A 81 8.75 -4.45 -0.39
C MET A 81 8.01 -3.67 0.69
N VAL A 82 6.82 -3.21 0.35
CA VAL A 82 5.85 -2.68 1.30
C VAL A 82 4.55 -3.46 1.14
N GLY A 83 4.01 -3.97 2.24
CA GLY A 83 2.67 -4.55 2.30
C GLY A 83 1.73 -3.57 3.01
N ILE A 84 0.50 -3.50 2.54
CA ILE A 84 -0.55 -2.62 3.08
C ILE A 84 -1.80 -3.45 3.29
N ASP A 85 -2.37 -3.36 4.49
CA ASP A 85 -3.70 -3.88 4.81
C ASP A 85 -4.64 -2.74 5.18
N PHE A 86 -5.90 -2.86 4.81
CA PHE A 86 -7.00 -2.04 5.27
C PHE A 86 -7.70 -2.70 6.44
N ASP A 87 -7.87 -1.91 7.49
CA ASP A 87 -8.71 -2.28 8.60
C ASP A 87 -9.95 -1.37 8.58
N PRO A 88 -11.06 -1.83 7.97
CA PRO A 88 -12.33 -1.11 8.08
C PRO A 88 -12.66 -1.02 9.57
N GLU A 89 -13.11 0.16 10.00
CA GLU A 89 -13.32 0.44 11.41
C GLU A 89 -14.43 -0.45 11.98
N VAL A 90 -14.07 -1.64 12.48
CA VAL A 90 -14.96 -2.46 13.30
C VAL A 90 -14.98 -1.85 14.69
N THR A 91 -15.89 -0.91 14.90
CA THR A 91 -16.39 -0.52 16.21
C THR A 91 -16.88 -1.82 16.89
N HIS A 92 -16.49 -2.07 18.15
CA HIS A 92 -16.83 -3.24 19.01
C HIS A 92 -15.78 -4.36 19.22
N GLY A 93 -14.51 -4.19 18.85
CA GLY A 93 -13.48 -5.24 19.01
C GLY A 93 -12.28 -4.95 19.91
N GLY A 94 -12.31 -3.96 20.80
CA GLY A 94 -11.13 -3.31 21.42
C GLY A 94 -9.89 -4.18 21.69
N GLU A 95 -9.97 -5.21 22.54
CA GLU A 95 -8.79 -5.99 22.95
C GLU A 95 -8.47 -7.18 22.01
N ALA A 96 -9.50 -7.85 21.49
CA ALA A 96 -9.33 -8.97 20.57
C ALA A 96 -8.78 -8.50 19.21
N LYS A 97 -9.25 -7.35 18.73
CA LYS A 97 -8.78 -6.69 17.51
C LYS A 97 -7.32 -6.26 17.67
N ARG A 98 -6.98 -5.57 18.76
CA ARG A 98 -5.59 -5.20 19.07
C ARG A 98 -4.64 -6.41 19.12
N LYS A 99 -5.05 -7.51 19.75
CA LYS A 99 -4.26 -8.76 19.76
C LYS A 99 -4.13 -9.36 18.36
N SER A 100 -5.17 -9.30 17.53
CA SER A 100 -5.14 -9.75 16.14
C SER A 100 -4.16 -8.92 15.30
N ASP A 101 -4.18 -7.60 15.45
CA ASP A 101 -3.31 -6.68 14.70
C ASP A 101 -1.84 -6.84 15.09
N VAL A 102 -1.56 -6.96 16.39
CA VAL A 102 -0.20 -7.26 16.88
C VAL A 102 0.27 -8.61 16.34
N ARG A 103 -0.58 -9.65 16.36
CA ARG A 103 -0.24 -10.96 15.78
C ARG A 103 0.01 -10.86 14.27
N ARG A 104 -0.79 -10.07 13.55
CA ARG A 104 -0.65 -9.86 12.10
C ARG A 104 0.68 -9.19 11.75
N GLY A 105 1.00 -8.08 12.43
CA GLY A 105 2.27 -7.37 12.26
C GLY A 105 3.48 -8.24 12.59
N ASN A 106 3.43 -8.99 13.70
CA ASN A 106 4.52 -9.88 14.10
C ASN A 106 4.78 -10.99 13.09
N GLN A 107 3.73 -11.58 12.52
CA GLN A 107 3.92 -12.60 11.50
C GLN A 107 4.60 -12.01 10.27
N ILE A 108 4.10 -10.89 9.75
CA ILE A 108 4.63 -10.30 8.51
C ILE A 108 6.08 -9.80 8.67
N SER A 109 6.51 -9.47 9.90
CA SER A 109 7.89 -9.06 10.21
C SER A 109 8.98 -10.08 9.80
N GLY A 110 8.62 -11.37 9.72
CA GLY A 110 9.52 -12.44 9.27
C GLY A 110 9.81 -12.42 7.77
N VAL A 111 9.10 -11.61 6.97
CA VAL A 111 9.36 -11.49 5.54
C VAL A 111 10.51 -10.52 5.31
N ARG A 112 11.64 -11.06 4.83
CA ARG A 112 12.86 -10.27 4.57
C ARG A 112 12.56 -9.05 3.69
N ARG A 113 12.96 -7.87 4.18
CA ARG A 113 12.86 -6.57 3.47
C ARG A 113 11.44 -6.12 3.13
N LEU A 114 10.44 -6.65 3.84
CA LEU A 114 9.08 -6.15 3.82
C LEU A 114 8.87 -5.19 4.99
N VAL A 115 8.30 -4.02 4.71
CA VAL A 115 7.71 -3.15 5.73
C VAL A 115 6.19 -3.26 5.58
N HIS A 116 5.48 -3.43 6.68
CA HIS A 116 4.02 -3.56 6.66
C HIS A 116 3.38 -2.30 7.27
N PHE A 117 2.32 -1.83 6.62
CA PHE A 117 1.46 -0.75 7.10
C PHE A 117 0.03 -1.26 7.18
N THR A 118 -0.69 -0.83 8.21
CA THR A 118 -2.14 -0.97 8.28
C THR A 118 -2.73 0.42 8.16
N PHE A 119 -3.74 0.59 7.31
CA PHE A 119 -4.52 1.82 7.24
C PHE A 119 -5.90 1.60 7.84
N THR A 120 -6.25 2.46 8.80
CA THR A 120 -7.62 2.53 9.31
C THR A 120 -8.51 3.32 8.35
N GLU A 121 -9.82 3.20 8.54
CA GLU A 121 -10.80 4.02 7.83
C GLU A 121 -10.56 5.53 8.00
N ASP A 122 -10.18 5.97 9.20
CA ASP A 122 -9.82 7.37 9.48
C ASP A 122 -8.59 7.83 8.68
N GLU A 123 -7.55 7.00 8.61
CA GLU A 123 -6.35 7.32 7.84
C GLU A 123 -6.62 7.33 6.33
N ARG A 124 -7.58 6.52 5.88
CA ARG A 124 -8.03 6.44 4.50
C ARG A 124 -8.84 7.66 4.08
N THR A 125 -9.71 8.17 4.96
CA THR A 125 -10.62 9.31 4.73
C THR A 125 -10.00 10.67 5.11
N SER A 126 -8.80 10.67 5.70
CA SER A 126 -8.00 11.88 5.95
C SER A 126 -6.88 12.05 4.92
N TYR A 127 -7.04 12.98 3.96
CA TYR A 127 -5.99 13.26 2.97
C TYR A 127 -4.61 13.58 3.60
N PRO A 128 -4.50 14.41 4.66
CA PRO A 128 -3.20 14.65 5.30
C PRO A 128 -2.57 13.38 5.90
N ALA A 129 -3.37 12.50 6.50
CA ALA A 129 -2.90 11.23 7.05
C ALA A 129 -2.43 10.30 5.92
N TRP A 130 -3.26 10.14 4.88
CA TRP A 130 -2.94 9.39 3.68
C TRP A 130 -1.62 9.85 3.04
N ARG A 131 -1.47 11.16 2.79
CA ARG A 131 -0.26 11.74 2.19
C ARG A 131 0.97 11.47 3.04
N SER A 132 0.87 11.63 4.35
CA SER A 132 1.95 11.36 5.29
C SER A 132 2.37 9.88 5.25
N SER A 133 1.39 8.98 5.15
CA SER A 133 1.62 7.55 5.03
C SER A 133 2.27 7.16 3.70
N MET A 134 1.85 7.74 2.58
CA MET A 134 2.51 7.53 1.29
C MET A 134 3.97 8.00 1.28
N GLU A 135 4.29 9.09 1.98
CA GLU A 135 5.67 9.54 2.17
C GLU A 135 6.50 8.56 3.01
N ARG A 136 5.90 7.93 4.04
CA ARG A 136 6.55 6.86 4.82
C ARG A 136 6.80 5.62 3.94
N ILE A 137 5.83 5.21 3.13
CA ILE A 137 5.97 4.11 2.16
C ILE A 137 7.09 4.41 1.17
N ARG A 138 7.12 5.61 0.60
CA ARG A 138 8.16 6.06 -0.33
C ARG A 138 9.55 5.91 0.30
N ARG A 139 9.72 6.30 1.56
CA ARG A 139 10.98 6.12 2.32
C ARG A 139 11.29 4.65 2.58
N ALA A 140 10.31 3.83 2.97
CA ALA A 140 10.47 2.40 3.19
C ALA A 140 10.91 1.64 1.92
N LEU A 141 10.46 2.08 0.75
CA LEU A 141 10.91 1.60 -0.56
C LEU A 141 12.32 2.10 -0.94
N GLY A 142 12.99 2.85 -0.07
CA GLY A 142 14.33 3.39 -0.29
C GLY A 142 14.38 4.51 -1.33
N LYS A 143 13.23 5.14 -1.63
CA LYS A 143 13.17 6.27 -2.56
C LYS A 143 13.40 7.56 -1.76
N ARG A 144 14.26 8.45 -2.28
CA ARG A 144 14.40 9.82 -1.76
C ARG A 144 13.32 10.71 -2.38
N LYS A 145 12.92 11.81 -1.70
CA LYS A 145 12.06 12.81 -2.35
C LYS A 145 12.88 13.31 -3.52
N ALA A 146 12.32 13.32 -4.73
CA ALA A 146 13.04 13.87 -5.86
C ALA A 146 13.41 15.32 -5.50
N ARG A 147 14.69 15.59 -5.25
CA ARG A 147 15.21 16.96 -5.19
C ARG A 147 15.50 17.32 -6.63
N ARG A 148 14.61 18.08 -7.28
CA ARG A 148 14.93 18.77 -8.52
C ARG A 148 14.08 20.02 -8.67
N ASP A 149 14.78 21.12 -8.88
CA ASP A 149 14.37 22.31 -9.62
C ASP A 149 13.18 23.12 -9.05
N GLY A 150 13.17 23.35 -7.73
CA GLY A 150 12.31 24.37 -7.10
C GLY A 150 10.80 24.06 -7.07
N LYS A 151 10.36 22.93 -7.64
CA LYS A 151 8.95 22.50 -7.68
C LYS A 151 8.70 21.27 -6.82
N ALA A 152 9.04 21.34 -5.54
CA ALA A 152 8.51 20.37 -4.60
C ALA A 152 7.02 20.70 -4.37
N ASP A 153 6.15 19.73 -4.63
CA ASP A 153 4.71 19.71 -4.31
C ASP A 153 3.71 20.31 -5.32
N ASP A 154 4.10 20.51 -6.58
CA ASP A 154 3.23 21.03 -7.66
C ASP A 154 2.07 20.10 -8.07
N TYR A 155 1.91 18.93 -7.43
CA TYR A 155 0.83 17.96 -7.74
C TYR A 155 -0.06 17.65 -6.54
N ASP A 156 -0.04 18.47 -5.48
CA ASP A 156 -0.84 18.18 -4.29
C ASP A 156 -2.35 18.28 -4.55
N ASN A 157 -2.75 19.20 -5.43
CA ASN A 157 -4.15 19.32 -5.86
C ASN A 157 -4.59 18.08 -6.65
N GLU A 158 -3.80 17.65 -7.64
CA GLU A 158 -4.10 16.46 -8.44
C GLU A 158 -4.12 15.20 -7.56
N ARG A 159 -3.24 15.12 -6.55
CA ARG A 159 -3.26 14.03 -5.58
C ARG A 159 -4.50 14.07 -4.71
N TRP A 160 -4.91 15.25 -4.24
CA TRP A 160 -6.13 15.41 -3.47
C TRP A 160 -7.36 15.01 -4.29
N GLU A 161 -7.46 15.46 -5.54
CA GLU A 161 -8.54 15.10 -6.46
C GLU A 161 -8.58 13.60 -6.73
N ALA A 162 -7.44 13.00 -7.09
CA ALA A 162 -7.36 11.58 -7.36
C ALA A 162 -7.68 10.74 -6.11
N TRP A 163 -7.19 11.15 -4.94
CA TRP A 163 -7.52 10.52 -3.66
C TRP A 163 -9.01 10.64 -3.34
N HIS A 164 -9.60 11.82 -3.54
CA HIS A 164 -11.00 12.08 -3.25
C HIS A 164 -11.92 11.21 -4.11
N LEU A 165 -11.62 11.10 -5.41
CA LEU A 165 -12.38 10.30 -6.35
C LEU A 165 -12.20 8.79 -6.18
N LEU A 166 -11.00 8.32 -5.83
CA LEU A 166 -10.69 6.89 -5.81
C LEU A 166 -10.87 6.26 -4.44
N LEU A 167 -10.69 7.03 -3.37
CA LEU A 167 -10.73 6.52 -1.99
C LEU A 167 -11.86 7.16 -1.20
N ASN A 168 -12.02 8.48 -1.18
CA ASN A 168 -13.05 9.07 -0.30
C ASN A 168 -14.48 8.84 -0.80
N HIS A 169 -14.71 9.00 -2.11
CA HIS A 169 -15.98 8.74 -2.78
C HIS A 169 -15.76 7.89 -4.02
N PRO A 170 -15.42 6.60 -3.85
CA PRO A 170 -15.22 5.72 -5.00
C PRO A 170 -16.52 5.69 -5.83
N PRO A 171 -16.43 5.77 -7.16
CA PRO A 171 -17.60 5.63 -8.02
C PRO A 171 -18.25 4.27 -7.73
N VAL A 172 -19.57 4.29 -7.50
CA VAL A 172 -20.35 3.06 -7.38
C VAL A 172 -20.37 2.40 -8.75
N LEU A 173 -19.85 1.16 -8.83
CA LEU A 173 -19.86 0.34 -10.04
C LEU A 173 -21.23 -0.29 -10.27
#